data_AF-A0A2C6KJX3-F1
#
_entry.id   AF-A0A2C6KJX3-F1
#
_cell.length_a   1.000
_cell.length_b   1.000
_cell.length_c   1.000
_cell.angle_alpha   90.00
_cell.angle_beta   90.00
_cell.angle_gamma   90.00
#
_symmetry.space_group_name_H-M   'P 1'
#
loop_
_entity.id
_entity.type
_entity.pdbx_description
1 polymer ?
#
loop_
_entity_poly.entity_id
_entity_poly.type
_entity_poly.pdbx_seq_one_letter_code
_entity_poly.pdbx_strand_id
1 'polypeptide(L)'
;MKLVSVCLSSAVAALATTTSAVSAGGADVAALFSRKSNLSEEGNHQLQADPRRLSGETSVTCKDASKVERTDLTATFSEAKLQASFTCGGTYVNGLLPREKATQCFRGPTETAGVEISSVLGVNGKVSTSGNTHTVTLQKILDDKRDQKIYYRCTSSKGADQDFCLVTLSLPKIGPNECAIDKALTFSLGKTASSAKFKCAGGQVSSTAFEVSKEGMCTNVQKQTKAVKLAEVGTETKEYQLTVDELPNQTEQLCYTCTYTDVPSLQDNNQTTTRTCSVIVTVEAAASSTSTATTTSSAQCILTTSGAMNLFVAMFLIVAASN
;
A
#
# COMPACT_ATOMS: atom_id res chain seq x y z
N MET A 1 -17.21 -14.99 39.65
CA MET A 1 -15.96 -15.57 39.13
C MET A 1 -16.14 -15.84 37.64
N LYS A 2 -15.40 -15.13 36.78
CA LYS A 2 -15.44 -15.31 35.32
C LYS A 2 -14.33 -16.29 34.94
N LEU A 3 -14.69 -17.48 34.46
CA LEU A 3 -13.76 -18.49 33.95
C LEU A 3 -13.47 -18.18 32.48
N VAL A 4 -12.25 -17.75 32.21
CA VAL A 4 -11.72 -17.55 30.85
C VAL A 4 -11.01 -18.85 30.47
N SER A 5 -11.56 -19.58 29.50
CA SER A 5 -10.95 -20.77 28.92
C SER A 5 -10.11 -20.36 27.72
N VAL A 6 -8.78 -20.47 27.83
CA VAL A 6 -7.84 -20.26 26.73
C VAL A 6 -7.45 -21.63 26.18
N CYS A 7 -7.89 -21.96 24.97
CA CYS A 7 -7.39 -23.12 24.24
C CYS A 7 -6.19 -22.69 23.38
N LEU A 8 -4.98 -23.10 23.77
CA LEU A 8 -3.80 -23.06 22.90
C LEU A 8 -3.82 -24.31 22.00
N SER A 9 -3.95 -24.10 20.68
CA SER A 9 -3.75 -25.14 19.68
C SER A 9 -2.47 -24.85 18.92
N SER A 10 -1.41 -25.61 19.23
CA SER A 10 -0.13 -25.58 18.51
C SER A 10 -0.17 -26.64 17.40
N ALA A 11 -0.19 -26.22 16.14
CA ALA A 11 0.04 -27.10 15.00
C ALA A 11 1.48 -26.87 14.50
N VAL A 12 2.31 -27.91 14.61
CA VAL A 12 3.65 -27.96 14.02
C VAL A 12 3.52 -28.54 12.61
N ALA A 13 3.76 -27.72 11.58
CA ALA A 13 3.85 -28.19 10.20
C ALA A 13 5.33 -28.39 9.83
N ALA A 14 5.69 -29.63 9.48
CA ALA A 14 7.00 -29.99 8.96
C ALA A 14 7.14 -29.51 7.51
N LEU A 15 8.22 -28.78 7.23
CA LEU A 15 8.64 -28.40 5.87
C LEU A 15 9.67 -29.41 5.37
N ALA A 16 9.29 -30.19 4.36
CA ALA A 16 10.20 -30.95 3.52
C ALA A 16 10.59 -30.08 2.32
N THR A 17 11.84 -29.64 2.27
CA THR A 17 12.42 -28.93 1.11
C THR A 17 13.12 -29.94 0.20
N THR A 18 12.60 -30.12 -1.02
CA THR A 18 13.33 -30.76 -2.12
C THR A 18 14.08 -29.68 -2.90
N THR A 19 15.40 -29.68 -2.79
CA THR A 19 16.31 -28.94 -3.65
C THR A 19 16.50 -29.68 -4.97
N SER A 20 16.18 -29.03 -6.09
CA SER A 20 16.63 -29.47 -7.42
C SER A 20 17.67 -28.47 -7.94
N ALA A 21 18.89 -28.96 -8.04
CA ALA A 21 19.97 -28.34 -8.80
C ALA A 21 19.66 -28.47 -10.30
N VAL A 22 19.86 -27.40 -11.07
CA VAL A 22 20.05 -27.52 -12.52
C VAL A 22 21.31 -26.76 -12.92
N SER A 23 22.05 -27.48 -13.74
CA SER A 23 23.39 -27.31 -14.24
C SER A 23 23.57 -26.14 -15.20
N ALA A 24 24.84 -25.74 -15.27
CA ALA A 24 25.51 -24.92 -16.26
C ALA A 24 25.16 -25.21 -17.73
N GLY A 25 25.31 -24.18 -18.55
CA GLY A 25 25.43 -24.25 -20.00
C GLY A 25 25.76 -22.87 -20.56
N GLY A 26 27.05 -22.60 -20.77
CA GLY A 26 27.49 -21.41 -21.50
C GLY A 26 27.24 -21.53 -23.00
N ALA A 27 27.15 -20.39 -23.68
CA ALA A 27 27.52 -20.24 -25.07
C ALA A 27 27.70 -18.75 -25.39
N ASP A 28 28.90 -18.43 -25.85
CA ASP A 28 29.25 -17.26 -26.63
C ASP A 28 28.24 -17.00 -27.75
N VAL A 29 27.79 -15.74 -27.88
CA VAL A 29 27.46 -15.16 -29.18
C VAL A 29 27.98 -13.73 -29.21
N ALA A 30 29.29 -13.61 -29.47
CA ALA A 30 29.85 -12.43 -30.09
C ALA A 30 29.41 -12.39 -31.56
N ALA A 31 28.38 -11.60 -31.87
CA ALA A 31 27.99 -11.33 -33.25
C ALA A 31 27.57 -9.86 -33.42
N LEU A 32 28.52 -9.09 -33.96
CA LEU A 32 28.30 -8.19 -35.10
C LEU A 32 27.10 -7.23 -35.03
N PHE A 33 27.31 -6.07 -34.41
CA PHE A 33 26.68 -4.83 -34.88
C PHE A 33 27.71 -3.72 -35.02
N SER A 34 28.54 -3.84 -36.07
CA SER A 34 29.25 -2.73 -36.66
C SER A 34 28.25 -1.84 -37.43
N ARG A 35 27.54 -0.96 -36.72
CA ARG A 35 26.84 0.18 -37.35
C ARG A 35 27.68 1.43 -37.16
N LYS A 36 28.48 1.72 -38.18
CA LYS A 36 29.04 3.04 -38.49
C LYS A 36 27.87 4.02 -38.58
N SER A 37 27.72 4.88 -37.58
CA SER A 37 26.84 6.06 -37.66
C SER A 37 27.73 7.25 -37.97
N ASN A 38 27.63 7.74 -39.21
CA ASN A 38 28.14 9.05 -39.59
C ASN A 38 27.35 10.10 -38.80
N LEU A 39 28.01 10.78 -37.86
CA LEU A 39 27.54 12.00 -37.22
C LEU A 39 28.43 13.13 -37.71
N SER A 40 28.04 13.69 -38.85
CA SER A 40 28.35 15.07 -39.20
C SER A 40 27.04 15.84 -39.06
N GLU A 41 26.94 16.73 -38.08
CA GLU A 41 26.52 18.11 -38.30
C GLU A 41 26.56 18.91 -37.00
N GLU A 42 27.27 20.02 -37.08
CA GLU A 42 27.40 21.06 -36.07
C GLU A 42 26.05 21.75 -35.87
N GLY A 43 25.36 21.41 -34.78
CA GLY A 43 24.17 22.11 -34.32
C GLY A 43 24.41 22.73 -32.95
N ASN A 44 24.75 24.02 -32.92
CA ASN A 44 24.97 24.82 -31.71
C ASN A 44 23.63 25.18 -31.03
N HIS A 45 22.84 24.17 -30.67
CA HIS A 45 21.67 24.33 -29.81
C HIS A 45 22.04 23.90 -28.41
N GLN A 46 22.07 24.88 -27.49
CA GLN A 46 22.07 24.61 -26.05
C GLN A 46 21.02 23.55 -25.76
N LEU A 47 21.47 22.39 -25.27
CA LEU A 47 20.63 21.45 -24.56
C LEU A 47 20.13 22.18 -23.31
N GLN A 48 19.05 22.96 -23.47
CA GLN A 48 18.19 23.32 -22.38
C GLN A 48 17.69 21.97 -21.85
N ALA A 49 18.30 21.52 -20.76
CA ALA A 49 17.74 20.45 -19.96
C ALA A 49 16.35 20.93 -19.56
N ASP A 50 15.34 20.50 -20.31
CA ASP A 50 13.94 20.64 -19.96
C ASP A 50 13.82 19.99 -18.58
N PRO A 51 13.65 20.78 -17.50
CA PRO A 51 13.45 20.19 -16.20
C PRO A 51 12.05 19.64 -16.27
N ARG A 52 11.94 18.36 -16.66
CA ARG A 52 10.72 17.55 -16.66
C ARG A 52 9.84 18.04 -15.52
N ARG A 53 8.87 18.87 -15.91
CA ARG A 53 7.96 19.51 -14.98
C ARG A 53 7.14 18.36 -14.44
N LEU A 54 7.49 17.92 -13.22
CA LEU A 54 6.78 16.90 -12.44
C LEU A 54 5.31 17.31 -12.40
N SER A 55 4.56 16.80 -13.36
CA SER A 55 3.18 17.19 -13.60
C SER A 55 2.36 16.44 -12.57
N GLY A 56 1.95 17.14 -11.51
CA GLY A 56 0.96 16.66 -10.55
C GLY A 56 1.28 16.91 -9.08
N GLU A 57 2.53 17.21 -8.70
CA GLU A 57 2.84 17.52 -7.30
C GLU A 57 2.50 18.98 -6.98
N THR A 58 1.52 19.18 -6.10
CA THR A 58 1.23 20.47 -5.45
C THR A 58 2.37 20.82 -4.50
N SER A 59 3.50 21.25 -5.05
CA SER A 59 4.58 21.83 -4.27
C SER A 59 4.17 23.21 -3.77
N VAL A 60 4.32 23.45 -2.47
CA VAL A 60 4.02 24.74 -1.85
C VAL A 60 5.31 25.53 -1.59
N THR A 61 5.27 26.85 -1.78
CA THR A 61 6.43 27.72 -1.57
C THR A 61 6.17 28.75 -0.48
N CYS A 62 7.02 28.79 0.54
CA CYS A 62 7.02 29.83 1.57
C CYS A 62 7.64 31.12 1.03
N LYS A 63 6.85 32.06 0.52
CA LYS A 63 7.37 33.28 -0.14
C LYS A 63 7.59 34.48 0.79
N ASP A 64 6.74 34.69 1.80
CA ASP A 64 6.86 35.86 2.69
C ASP A 64 7.02 35.45 4.14
N ALA A 65 7.91 36.16 4.85
CA ALA A 65 8.00 36.21 6.30
C ALA A 65 6.68 36.73 6.88
N SER A 66 6.03 35.97 7.76
CA SER A 66 4.81 36.43 8.42
C SER A 66 4.88 36.21 9.93
N LYS A 67 4.61 37.28 10.68
CA LYS A 67 4.53 37.28 12.15
C LYS A 67 3.17 36.84 12.69
N VAL A 68 2.22 36.54 11.81
CA VAL A 68 0.85 36.15 12.13
C VAL A 68 0.64 34.77 11.53
N GLU A 69 -0.01 33.88 12.28
CA GLU A 69 -0.43 32.53 11.90
C GLU A 69 -1.12 32.57 10.52
N ARG A 70 -0.33 32.40 9.45
CA ARG A 70 -0.84 32.36 8.07
C ARG A 70 -1.50 31.01 7.88
N THR A 71 -2.53 31.01 7.03
CA THR A 71 -3.19 29.79 6.52
C THR A 71 -2.12 28.77 6.13
N ASP A 72 -2.11 27.63 6.83
CA ASP A 72 -1.12 26.59 6.69
C ASP A 72 -0.86 26.24 5.22
N LEU A 73 0.36 26.44 4.74
CA LEU A 73 0.76 25.95 3.42
C LEU A 73 0.73 24.42 3.48
N THR A 74 -0.29 23.86 2.86
CA THR A 74 -0.54 22.42 2.89
C THR A 74 -0.10 21.81 1.58
N ALA A 75 0.88 20.90 1.64
CA ALA A 75 1.17 19.98 0.54
C ALA A 75 0.64 18.59 0.89
N THR A 76 0.14 17.88 -0.11
CA THR A 76 -0.43 16.55 0.07
C THR A 76 0.53 15.50 -0.48
N PHE A 77 0.70 14.39 0.23
CA PHE A 77 1.47 13.26 -0.30
C PHE A 77 0.77 12.66 -1.53
N SER A 78 1.56 12.33 -2.55
CA SER A 78 1.08 11.63 -3.73
C SER A 78 0.92 10.14 -3.44
N GLU A 79 -0.26 9.57 -3.70
CA GLU A 79 -0.50 8.12 -3.62
C GLU A 79 0.34 7.30 -4.58
N ALA A 80 0.71 7.90 -5.72
CA ALA A 80 1.47 7.23 -6.77
C ALA A 80 2.99 7.30 -6.55
N LYS A 81 3.48 8.21 -5.68
CA LYS A 81 4.91 8.45 -5.45
C LYS A 81 5.34 8.34 -3.99
N LEU A 82 4.40 8.35 -3.05
CA LEU A 82 4.67 8.39 -1.62
C LEU A 82 5.53 9.59 -1.20
N GLN A 83 5.43 10.69 -1.96
CA GLN A 83 6.22 11.90 -1.76
C GLN A 83 5.33 13.13 -1.61
N ALA A 84 5.82 14.09 -0.83
CA ALA A 84 5.35 15.46 -0.80
C ALA A 84 6.56 16.40 -0.83
N SER A 85 6.47 17.48 -1.60
CA SER A 85 7.56 18.44 -1.74
C SER A 85 7.11 19.86 -1.39
N PHE A 86 8.03 20.65 -0.84
CA PHE A 86 7.80 22.06 -0.54
C PHE A 86 9.11 22.83 -0.61
N THR A 87 9.03 24.14 -0.81
CA THR A 87 10.20 25.01 -0.96
C THR A 87 10.20 26.11 0.10
N CYS A 88 11.29 26.21 0.85
CA CYS A 88 11.54 27.37 1.71
C CYS A 88 12.01 28.54 0.82
N GLY A 89 11.30 29.67 0.81
CA GLY A 89 11.72 30.83 0.02
C GLY A 89 13.08 31.39 0.45
N GLY A 90 13.69 32.22 -0.39
CA GLY A 90 15.05 32.74 -0.17
C GLY A 90 15.22 33.59 1.10
N THR A 91 14.14 34.07 1.72
CA THR A 91 14.15 34.76 3.02
C THR A 91 14.37 33.81 4.20
N TYR A 92 14.13 32.51 4.01
CA TYR A 92 14.25 31.45 4.99
C TYR A 92 15.63 30.78 4.97
N VAL A 93 16.68 31.60 5.11
CA VAL A 93 18.10 31.18 4.99
C VAL A 93 18.59 30.26 6.10
N ASN A 94 17.87 30.20 7.22
CA ASN A 94 18.24 29.36 8.37
C ASN A 94 17.76 27.91 8.21
N GLY A 95 17.13 27.60 7.08
CA GLY A 95 16.79 26.24 6.65
C GLY A 95 15.55 25.68 7.33
N LEU A 96 15.44 24.35 7.24
CA LEU A 96 14.31 23.55 7.70
C LEU A 96 14.46 23.13 9.16
N LEU A 97 13.36 23.19 9.90
CA LEU A 97 13.21 22.51 11.19
C LEU A 97 12.21 21.34 11.10
N PRO A 98 12.48 20.21 11.78
CA PRO A 98 13.62 19.95 12.66
C PRO A 98 14.97 19.84 11.93
N ARG A 99 16.07 20.31 12.55
CA ARG A 99 17.42 20.36 11.95
C ARG A 99 18.23 19.07 12.12
N GLU A 100 17.94 18.31 13.18
CA GLU A 100 18.89 17.31 13.69
C GLU A 100 18.88 16.02 12.87
N LYS A 101 17.75 15.63 12.28
CA LYS A 101 17.61 14.37 11.55
C LYS A 101 16.64 14.48 10.38
N ALA A 102 17.04 13.92 9.24
CA ALA A 102 16.20 13.79 8.05
C ALA A 102 14.94 12.91 8.26
N THR A 103 14.84 12.19 9.37
CA THR A 103 13.71 11.32 9.70
C THR A 103 12.72 11.97 10.67
N GLN A 104 12.95 13.24 11.05
CA GLN A 104 12.14 13.94 12.03
C GLN A 104 11.17 14.94 11.39
N CYS A 105 10.04 15.13 12.06
CA CYS A 105 9.04 16.16 11.78
C CYS A 105 8.48 16.70 13.11
N PHE A 106 7.54 17.64 13.05
CA PHE A 106 6.69 17.97 14.19
C PHE A 106 5.35 17.23 14.08
N ARG A 107 4.79 16.79 15.20
CA ARG A 107 3.45 16.18 15.27
C ARG A 107 2.36 17.25 15.29
N GLY A 108 2.67 18.44 15.78
CA GLY A 108 1.72 19.57 15.85
C GLY A 108 2.33 20.89 15.39
N PRO A 109 1.49 21.88 15.05
CA PRO A 109 1.93 23.17 14.53
C PRO A 109 2.71 24.00 15.57
N THR A 110 2.46 23.78 16.87
CA THR A 110 3.04 24.53 17.99
C THR A 110 4.22 23.82 18.67
N GLU A 111 4.55 22.60 18.26
CA GLU A 111 5.63 21.84 18.90
C GLU A 111 7.01 22.43 18.59
N THR A 112 7.95 22.27 19.52
CA THR A 112 9.33 22.80 19.40
C THR A 112 10.37 21.69 19.27
N ALA A 113 10.06 20.47 19.73
CA ALA A 113 10.93 19.31 19.62
C ALA A 113 10.52 18.44 18.44
N GLY A 114 11.50 18.05 17.62
CA GLY A 114 11.28 17.11 16.52
C GLY A 114 11.01 15.70 17.05
N VAL A 115 10.14 14.98 16.35
CA VAL A 115 9.80 13.57 16.59
C VAL A 115 10.02 12.76 15.33
N GLU A 116 10.32 11.47 15.44
CA GLU A 116 10.50 10.60 14.28
C GLU A 116 9.17 10.49 13.49
N ILE A 117 9.24 10.57 12.16
CA ILE A 117 8.08 10.42 11.26
C ILE A 117 7.36 9.09 11.54
N SER A 118 8.12 8.02 11.81
CA SER A 118 7.58 6.71 12.15
C SER A 118 6.77 6.69 13.44
N SER A 119 7.06 7.57 14.40
CA SER A 119 6.28 7.69 15.63
C SER A 119 4.92 8.38 15.42
N VAL A 120 4.80 9.23 14.40
CA VAL A 120 3.56 9.97 14.11
C VAL A 120 2.70 9.20 13.10
N LEU A 121 3.31 8.74 12.01
CA LEU A 121 2.62 8.10 10.89
C LEU A 121 2.69 6.57 10.92
N GLY A 122 3.43 5.95 11.84
CA GLY A 122 3.58 4.49 11.91
C GLY A 122 4.42 3.89 10.79
N VAL A 123 5.09 4.72 9.98
CA VAL A 123 5.87 4.32 8.80
C VAL A 123 7.17 5.11 8.73
N ASN A 124 8.22 4.49 8.20
CA ASN A 124 9.48 5.19 8.00
C ASN A 124 9.32 6.27 6.93
N GLY A 125 9.96 7.42 7.18
CA GLY A 125 9.99 8.56 6.27
C GLY A 125 11.35 9.22 6.28
N LYS A 126 11.68 9.92 5.20
CA LYS A 126 12.95 10.63 5.04
C LYS A 126 12.74 11.92 4.26
N VAL A 127 13.36 12.98 4.73
CA VAL A 127 13.46 14.27 4.03
C VAL A 127 14.78 14.30 3.25
N SER A 128 14.69 14.62 1.96
CA SER A 128 15.84 14.98 1.13
C SER A 128 15.76 16.46 0.77
N THR A 129 16.91 17.13 0.75
CA THR A 129 17.01 18.55 0.42
C THR A 129 17.79 18.73 -0.87
N SER A 130 17.25 19.50 -1.81
CA SER A 130 17.91 19.93 -3.04
C SER A 130 17.73 21.44 -3.20
N GLY A 131 18.80 22.20 -2.95
CA GLY A 131 18.71 23.65 -2.79
C GLY A 131 17.78 24.02 -1.63
N ASN A 132 16.75 24.83 -1.91
CA ASN A 132 15.73 25.21 -0.92
C ASN A 132 14.46 24.34 -0.98
N THR A 133 14.45 23.31 -1.83
CA THR A 133 13.33 22.38 -1.96
C THR A 133 13.58 21.17 -1.10
N HIS A 134 12.57 20.83 -0.31
CA HIS A 134 12.55 19.68 0.58
C HIS A 134 11.49 18.70 0.08
N THR A 135 11.90 17.46 -0.12
CA THR A 135 11.01 16.36 -0.52
C THR A 135 10.99 15.34 0.60
N VAL A 136 9.80 15.06 1.12
CA VAL A 136 9.56 14.04 2.13
C VAL A 136 9.05 12.80 1.44
N THR A 137 9.79 11.69 1.56
CA THR A 137 9.43 10.37 1.02
C THR A 137 8.99 9.46 2.16
N LEU A 138 7.90 8.73 1.98
CA LEU A 138 7.42 7.71 2.91
C LEU A 138 7.63 6.31 2.36
N GLN A 139 7.81 5.34 3.26
CA GLN A 139 7.92 3.93 2.87
C GLN A 139 6.59 3.37 2.34
N LYS A 140 5.46 3.79 2.93
CA LYS A 140 4.09 3.45 2.53
C LYS A 140 3.12 4.41 3.25
N ILE A 141 1.86 4.44 2.84
CA ILE A 141 0.80 5.17 3.56
C ILE A 141 -0.18 4.13 4.13
N LEU A 142 -0.37 4.15 5.44
CA LEU A 142 -1.30 3.24 6.11
C LEU A 142 -2.73 3.75 6.00
N ASP A 143 -3.68 2.85 5.77
CA ASP A 143 -5.09 3.21 5.59
C ASP A 143 -5.72 3.82 6.86
N ASP A 144 -5.29 3.43 8.06
CA ASP A 144 -5.75 4.02 9.33
C ASP A 144 -5.08 5.38 9.64
N LYS A 145 -4.12 5.80 8.80
CA LYS A 145 -3.38 7.07 8.93
C LYS A 145 -3.73 8.07 7.84
N ARG A 146 -4.65 7.74 6.93
CA ARG A 146 -5.22 8.70 5.96
C ARG A 146 -5.71 9.95 6.71
N ASP A 147 -5.61 11.12 6.09
CA ASP A 147 -5.93 12.43 6.68
C ASP A 147 -5.00 12.89 7.85
N GLN A 148 -4.02 12.08 8.29
CA GLN A 148 -3.03 12.53 9.27
C GLN A 148 -2.05 13.54 8.66
N LYS A 149 -1.46 14.37 9.52
CA LYS A 149 -0.58 15.48 9.14
C LYS A 149 0.73 15.41 9.90
N ILE A 150 1.79 15.88 9.25
CA ILE A 150 3.08 16.21 9.88
C ILE A 150 3.45 17.63 9.50
N TYR A 151 4.28 18.27 10.31
CA TYR A 151 4.60 19.68 10.16
C TYR A 151 6.10 19.91 10.10
N TYR A 152 6.48 20.95 9.36
CA TYR A 152 7.86 21.46 9.27
C TYR A 152 7.84 22.99 9.36
N ARG A 153 8.98 23.58 9.71
CA ARG A 153 9.12 25.04 9.72
C ARG A 153 10.30 25.48 8.88
N CYS A 154 10.07 26.38 7.93
CA CYS A 154 11.15 27.13 7.27
C CYS A 154 11.48 28.34 8.14
N THR A 155 12.75 28.53 8.51
CA THR A 155 13.16 29.60 9.44
C THR A 155 13.97 30.69 8.76
N SER A 156 13.68 31.95 9.09
CA SER A 156 14.44 33.10 8.61
C SER A 156 15.71 33.31 9.45
N SER A 157 16.58 34.21 9.00
CA SER A 157 17.79 34.63 9.73
C SER A 157 17.52 35.15 11.16
N LYS A 158 16.28 35.57 11.46
CA LYS A 158 15.87 36.11 12.76
C LYS A 158 15.60 35.05 13.83
N GLY A 159 15.69 33.77 13.47
CA GLY A 159 15.51 32.64 14.39
C GLY A 159 14.09 32.05 14.39
N ALA A 160 13.96 30.84 14.94
CA ALA A 160 12.75 30.03 14.86
C ALA A 160 11.54 30.61 15.62
N ASP A 161 11.78 31.41 16.66
CA ASP A 161 10.73 31.93 17.54
C ASP A 161 10.19 33.29 17.08
N GLN A 162 10.78 33.90 16.04
CA GLN A 162 10.45 35.27 15.62
C GLN A 162 9.83 35.37 14.24
N ASP A 163 10.20 34.48 13.32
CA ASP A 163 9.74 34.53 11.92
C ASP A 163 9.99 33.19 11.21
N PHE A 164 8.93 32.38 11.12
CA PHE A 164 8.94 31.08 10.46
C PHE A 164 7.70 30.90 9.57
N CYS A 165 7.86 30.08 8.53
CA CYS A 165 6.74 29.58 7.73
C CYS A 165 6.43 28.15 8.15
N LEU A 166 5.21 27.92 8.61
CA LEU A 166 4.72 26.58 8.91
C LEU A 166 4.28 25.89 7.61
N VAL A 167 4.83 24.70 7.38
CA VAL A 167 4.46 23.83 6.26
C VAL A 167 3.79 22.59 6.82
N THR A 168 2.59 22.32 6.33
CA THR A 168 1.80 21.15 6.68
C THR A 168 1.89 20.14 5.55
N LEU A 169 2.27 18.90 5.86
CA LEU A 169 2.19 17.80 4.91
C LEU A 169 1.06 16.86 5.34
N SER A 170 0.03 16.73 4.51
CA SER A 170 -1.12 15.87 4.78
C SER A 170 -1.09 14.58 3.97
N LEU A 171 -1.39 13.46 4.62
CA LEU A 171 -1.68 12.21 3.93
C LEU A 171 -3.01 12.34 3.18
N PRO A 172 -3.09 11.93 1.90
CA PRO A 172 -4.28 12.11 1.09
C PRO A 172 -5.43 11.24 1.60
N LYS A 173 -6.63 11.77 1.43
CA LYS A 173 -7.86 11.02 1.56
C LYS A 173 -8.11 10.26 0.27
N ILE A 174 -8.34 8.95 0.37
CA ILE A 174 -8.75 8.14 -0.77
C ILE A 174 -10.12 7.52 -0.48
N GLY A 175 -10.88 7.27 -1.54
CA GLY A 175 -12.15 6.56 -1.42
C GLY A 175 -11.96 5.09 -1.01
N PRO A 176 -13.02 4.42 -0.50
CA PRO A 176 -12.97 2.99 -0.18
C PRO A 176 -12.62 2.14 -1.42
N ASN A 177 -13.12 2.53 -2.59
CA ASN A 177 -12.90 1.85 -3.88
C ASN A 177 -11.76 2.45 -4.70
N GLU A 178 -10.88 3.22 -4.08
CA GLU A 178 -9.72 3.81 -4.75
C GLU A 178 -8.47 3.02 -4.39
N CYS A 179 -7.75 2.58 -5.42
CA CYS A 179 -6.50 1.86 -5.32
C CYS A 179 -5.37 2.82 -4.94
N ALA A 180 -4.43 2.30 -4.16
CA ALA A 180 -3.26 2.99 -3.68
C ALA A 180 -2.12 1.98 -3.52
N ILE A 181 -0.87 2.44 -3.58
CA ILE A 181 0.31 1.57 -3.39
C ILE A 181 0.16 0.72 -2.12
N ASP A 182 0.38 -0.59 -2.26
CA ASP A 182 0.26 -1.64 -1.24
C ASP A 182 -1.15 -1.83 -0.63
N LYS A 183 -2.18 -1.20 -1.18
CA LYS A 183 -3.57 -1.43 -0.77
C LYS A 183 -4.14 -2.67 -1.48
N ALA A 184 -5.07 -3.35 -0.80
CA ALA A 184 -5.88 -4.40 -1.39
C ALA A 184 -7.36 -3.97 -1.38
N LEU A 185 -8.00 -3.98 -2.55
CA LEU A 185 -9.44 -3.81 -2.70
C LEU A 185 -10.08 -5.17 -2.87
N THR A 186 -11.22 -5.39 -2.22
CA THR A 186 -11.95 -6.66 -2.34
C THR A 186 -13.38 -6.39 -2.78
N PHE A 187 -13.81 -7.05 -3.85
CA PHE A 187 -15.15 -6.99 -4.40
C PHE A 187 -15.77 -8.39 -4.41
N SER A 188 -17.06 -8.46 -4.11
CA SER A 188 -17.86 -9.68 -4.29
C SER A 188 -18.90 -9.40 -5.37
N LEU A 189 -18.85 -10.19 -6.43
CA LEU A 189 -19.72 -10.07 -7.59
C LEU A 189 -20.55 -11.35 -7.76
N GLY A 190 -21.79 -11.19 -8.18
CA GLY A 190 -22.73 -12.30 -8.30
C GLY A 190 -24.03 -11.87 -8.97
N LYS A 191 -25.11 -12.61 -8.71
CA LYS A 191 -26.44 -12.29 -9.27
C LYS A 191 -27.00 -10.97 -8.75
N THR A 192 -26.77 -10.68 -7.47
CA THR A 192 -27.32 -9.51 -6.77
C THR A 192 -26.46 -8.26 -6.96
N ALA A 193 -25.15 -8.44 -7.11
CA ALA A 193 -24.19 -7.37 -7.38
C ALA A 193 -23.35 -7.75 -8.61
N SER A 194 -23.89 -7.50 -9.80
CA SER A 194 -23.26 -7.92 -11.06
C SER A 194 -22.12 -7.00 -11.51
N SER A 195 -21.89 -5.87 -10.84
CA SER A 195 -20.77 -4.99 -11.17
C SER A 195 -20.24 -4.22 -9.97
N ALA A 196 -18.97 -3.83 -10.05
CA ALA A 196 -18.30 -2.94 -9.10
C ALA A 196 -17.40 -1.96 -9.84
N LYS A 197 -17.17 -0.80 -9.25
CA LYS A 197 -16.27 0.23 -9.78
C LYS A 197 -15.14 0.50 -8.81
N PHE A 198 -13.95 0.74 -9.38
CA PHE A 198 -12.79 1.17 -8.62
C PHE A 198 -11.95 2.18 -9.43
N LYS A 199 -11.09 2.92 -8.73
CA LYS A 199 -10.19 3.91 -9.35
C LYS A 199 -8.74 3.50 -9.17
N CYS A 200 -7.94 3.63 -10.22
CA CYS A 200 -6.49 3.42 -10.22
C CYS A 200 -5.79 4.72 -10.59
N ALA A 201 -5.97 5.75 -9.76
CA ALA A 201 -5.47 7.10 -10.04
C ALA A 201 -3.93 7.11 -10.04
N GLY A 202 -3.33 7.57 -11.15
CA GLY A 202 -1.86 7.62 -11.30
C GLY A 202 -1.18 6.27 -11.54
N GLY A 203 -1.95 5.19 -11.70
CA GLY A 203 -1.45 3.85 -12.03
C GLY A 203 -2.02 3.31 -13.33
N GLN A 204 -1.60 2.10 -13.68
CA GLN A 204 -2.10 1.35 -14.83
C GLN A 204 -2.66 0.00 -14.38
N VAL A 205 -3.91 -0.30 -14.74
CA VAL A 205 -4.54 -1.58 -14.41
C VAL A 205 -4.15 -2.66 -15.42
N SER A 206 -3.92 -3.88 -14.93
CA SER A 206 -3.74 -5.05 -15.78
C SER A 206 -4.99 -5.37 -16.60
N SER A 207 -4.83 -5.62 -17.90
CA SER A 207 -5.94 -6.02 -18.76
C SER A 207 -6.42 -7.46 -18.50
N THR A 208 -5.56 -8.29 -17.90
CA THR A 208 -5.84 -9.68 -17.55
C THR A 208 -5.86 -9.87 -16.04
N ALA A 209 -6.60 -10.88 -15.61
CA ALA A 209 -6.64 -11.32 -14.22
C ALA A 209 -5.46 -12.24 -13.90
N PHE A 210 -5.08 -12.26 -12.63
CA PHE A 210 -4.10 -13.14 -12.01
C PHE A 210 -4.77 -14.02 -10.95
N GLU A 211 -4.09 -15.08 -10.54
CA GLU A 211 -4.50 -15.86 -9.37
C GLU A 211 -4.31 -15.06 -8.08
N VAL A 212 -5.11 -15.38 -7.07
CA VAL A 212 -4.98 -14.81 -5.72
C VAL A 212 -4.14 -15.76 -4.87
N SER A 213 -3.11 -15.24 -4.22
CA SER A 213 -2.25 -15.99 -3.31
C SER A 213 -2.99 -16.32 -2.01
N LYS A 214 -2.43 -17.23 -1.19
CA LYS A 214 -3.02 -17.59 0.11
C LYS A 214 -3.06 -16.40 1.08
N GLU A 215 -2.17 -15.44 0.88
CA GLU A 215 -2.06 -14.20 1.65
C GLU A 215 -3.02 -13.11 1.16
N GLY A 216 -3.84 -13.38 0.14
CA GLY A 216 -4.77 -12.41 -0.42
C GLY A 216 -4.08 -11.32 -1.24
N MET A 217 -3.07 -11.69 -2.02
CA MET A 217 -2.37 -10.78 -2.95
C MET A 217 -2.44 -11.34 -4.38
N CYS A 218 -2.27 -10.50 -5.40
CA CYS A 218 -2.14 -11.01 -6.76
C CYS A 218 -0.83 -11.78 -6.93
N THR A 219 -0.88 -12.98 -7.53
CA THR A 219 0.32 -13.70 -7.96
C THR A 219 0.77 -13.19 -9.34
N ASN A 220 1.90 -13.71 -9.84
CA ASN A 220 2.35 -13.47 -11.21
C ASN A 220 1.75 -14.46 -12.23
N VAL A 221 0.88 -15.38 -11.77
CA VAL A 221 0.26 -16.40 -12.63
C VAL A 221 -1.03 -15.83 -13.21
N GLN A 222 -1.05 -15.65 -14.53
CA GLN A 222 -2.25 -15.18 -15.22
C GLN A 222 -3.36 -16.23 -15.14
N LYS A 223 -4.58 -15.75 -14.92
CA LYS A 223 -5.77 -16.58 -14.83
C LYS A 223 -6.72 -16.25 -15.96
N GLN A 224 -6.93 -17.20 -16.85
CA GLN A 224 -7.93 -17.09 -17.90
C GLN A 224 -9.31 -17.24 -17.29
N THR A 225 -10.19 -16.28 -17.52
CA THR A 225 -11.56 -16.30 -17.01
C THR A 225 -12.49 -15.64 -18.03
N LYS A 226 -13.73 -16.14 -18.07
CA LYS A 226 -14.86 -15.47 -18.75
C LYS A 226 -15.82 -14.85 -17.75
N ALA A 227 -15.52 -14.95 -16.46
CA ALA A 227 -16.47 -14.61 -15.42
C ALA A 227 -16.67 -13.11 -15.28
N VAL A 228 -15.58 -12.33 -15.43
CA VAL A 228 -15.58 -10.89 -15.24
C VAL A 228 -14.93 -10.19 -16.43
N LYS A 229 -15.61 -9.15 -16.92
CA LYS A 229 -15.07 -8.16 -17.86
C LYS A 229 -14.61 -6.94 -17.09
N LEU A 230 -13.39 -6.49 -17.39
CA LEU A 230 -12.85 -5.22 -16.92
C LEU A 230 -12.94 -4.19 -18.05
N ALA A 231 -13.57 -3.05 -17.80
CA ALA A 231 -13.65 -1.93 -18.74
C ALA A 231 -13.17 -0.63 -18.08
N GLU A 232 -12.40 0.18 -18.81
CA GLU A 232 -12.11 1.56 -18.41
C GLU A 232 -13.35 2.41 -18.76
N VAL A 233 -13.97 3.01 -17.74
CA VAL A 233 -15.21 3.80 -17.88
C VAL A 233 -14.97 5.30 -17.75
N GLY A 234 -13.79 5.71 -17.27
CA GLY A 234 -13.39 7.11 -17.20
C GLY A 234 -11.88 7.26 -17.37
N THR A 235 -11.44 7.68 -18.55
CA THR A 235 -10.02 7.78 -18.91
C THR A 235 -9.27 8.84 -18.11
N GLU A 236 -9.92 9.99 -17.86
CA GLU A 236 -9.33 11.09 -17.09
C GLU A 236 -9.21 10.75 -15.61
N THR A 237 -10.23 10.10 -15.04
CA THR A 237 -10.28 9.72 -13.63
C THR A 237 -9.64 8.37 -13.34
N LYS A 238 -9.19 7.66 -14.39
CA LYS A 238 -8.73 6.26 -14.32
C LYS A 238 -9.69 5.37 -13.53
N GLU A 239 -10.98 5.49 -13.87
CA GLU A 239 -12.05 4.69 -13.29
C GLU A 239 -12.31 3.45 -14.14
N TYR A 240 -12.43 2.30 -13.47
CA TYR A 240 -12.63 1.00 -14.07
C TYR A 240 -13.88 0.33 -13.50
N GLN A 241 -14.58 -0.42 -14.34
CA GLN A 241 -15.75 -1.21 -13.97
C GLN A 241 -15.49 -2.69 -14.21
N LEU A 242 -15.68 -3.47 -13.15
CA LEU A 242 -15.74 -4.92 -13.17
C LEU A 242 -17.21 -5.32 -13.38
N THR A 243 -17.50 -6.13 -14.38
CA THR A 243 -18.86 -6.61 -14.66
C THR A 243 -18.85 -8.12 -14.84
N VAL A 244 -19.78 -8.81 -14.18
CA VAL A 244 -20.00 -10.24 -14.40
C VAL A 244 -20.54 -10.45 -15.80
N ASP A 245 -19.84 -11.26 -16.59
CA ASP A 245 -20.28 -11.65 -17.94
C ASP A 245 -20.95 -13.02 -17.90
N GLU A 246 -20.28 -14.00 -17.28
CA GLU A 246 -20.78 -15.36 -17.08
C GLU A 246 -20.54 -15.77 -15.62
N LEU A 247 -21.55 -16.31 -14.92
CA LEU A 247 -21.31 -16.83 -13.58
C LEU A 247 -20.60 -18.19 -13.68
N PRO A 248 -19.45 -18.39 -13.00
CA PRO A 248 -18.73 -19.66 -13.05
C PRO A 248 -19.51 -20.79 -12.37
N ASN A 249 -19.17 -22.05 -12.65
CA ASN A 249 -19.81 -23.20 -11.98
C ASN A 249 -19.41 -23.35 -10.51
N GLN A 250 -18.30 -22.72 -10.10
CA GLN A 250 -17.78 -22.69 -8.74
C GLN A 250 -17.33 -21.27 -8.43
N THR A 251 -17.34 -20.89 -7.15
CA THR A 251 -16.84 -19.58 -6.72
C THR A 251 -15.40 -19.41 -7.19
N GLU A 252 -15.14 -18.32 -7.89
CA GLU A 252 -13.84 -18.03 -8.47
C GLU A 252 -13.27 -16.75 -7.85
N GLN A 253 -11.98 -16.75 -7.53
CA GLN A 253 -11.25 -15.53 -7.19
C GLN A 253 -10.35 -15.10 -8.35
N LEU A 254 -10.40 -13.81 -8.66
CA LEU A 254 -9.63 -13.13 -9.69
C LEU A 254 -8.88 -11.97 -9.05
N CYS A 255 -7.69 -11.65 -9.56
CA CYS A 255 -6.90 -10.52 -9.08
C CYS A 255 -6.50 -9.62 -10.24
N TYR A 256 -6.82 -8.34 -10.18
CA TYR A 256 -6.28 -7.34 -11.11
C TYR A 256 -5.26 -6.48 -10.37
N THR A 257 -4.21 -6.05 -11.05
CA THR A 257 -3.15 -5.22 -10.45
C THR A 257 -3.22 -3.81 -10.99
N CYS A 258 -3.27 -2.83 -10.11
CA CYS A 258 -3.02 -1.44 -10.45
C CYS A 258 -1.54 -1.14 -10.17
N THR A 259 -0.77 -0.85 -11.22
CA THR A 259 0.69 -0.73 -11.19
C THR A 259 1.11 0.74 -11.20
N TYR A 260 2.00 1.11 -10.29
CA TYR A 260 2.58 2.45 -10.16
C TYR A 260 4.07 2.36 -10.47
N THR A 261 4.50 3.02 -11.55
CA THR A 261 5.90 3.09 -11.94
C THR A 261 6.58 4.30 -11.31
N ASP A 262 7.91 4.26 -11.30
CA ASP A 262 8.77 5.33 -10.85
C ASP A 262 8.45 5.78 -9.40
N VAL A 263 8.19 4.83 -8.49
CA VAL A 263 7.97 5.10 -7.06
C VAL A 263 9.32 5.22 -6.38
N PRO A 264 9.71 6.39 -5.86
CA PRO A 264 11.02 6.60 -5.26
C PRO A 264 11.26 5.71 -4.03
N SER A 265 12.51 5.27 -3.88
CA SER A 265 12.93 4.53 -2.69
C SER A 265 13.20 5.46 -1.52
N LEU A 266 13.05 4.95 -0.30
CA LEU A 266 13.33 5.72 0.91
C LEU A 266 14.83 6.03 1.07
N GLN A 267 15.69 5.13 0.59
CA GLN A 267 17.14 5.24 0.72
C GLN A 267 17.71 6.31 -0.22
N ASP A 268 17.26 6.28 -1.47
CA ASP A 268 17.71 7.15 -2.56
C ASP A 268 16.53 7.54 -3.46
N ASN A 269 16.20 8.84 -3.49
CA ASN A 269 15.09 9.36 -4.28
C ASN A 269 15.34 9.27 -5.81
N ASN A 270 16.57 9.03 -6.24
CA ASN A 270 16.88 8.77 -7.65
C ASN A 270 16.63 7.31 -8.06
N GLN A 271 16.56 6.41 -7.08
CA GLN A 271 16.19 5.02 -7.31
C GLN A 271 14.69 4.88 -7.21
N THR A 272 14.10 4.32 -8.25
CA THR A 272 12.66 4.10 -8.31
C THR A 272 12.34 2.63 -8.45
N THR A 273 11.19 2.24 -7.93
CA THR A 273 10.66 0.89 -7.97
C THR A 273 9.24 0.88 -8.51
N THR A 274 8.81 -0.28 -9.00
CA THR A 274 7.41 -0.51 -9.35
C THR A 274 6.68 -1.05 -8.14
N ARG A 275 5.53 -0.47 -7.82
CA ARG A 275 4.67 -0.95 -6.72
C ARG A 275 3.25 -1.15 -7.22
N THR A 276 2.46 -1.92 -6.49
CA THR A 276 1.14 -2.34 -6.96
C THR A 276 0.08 -2.17 -5.89
N CYS A 277 -1.16 -2.12 -6.35
CA CYS A 277 -2.37 -2.29 -5.57
C CYS A 277 -3.11 -3.51 -6.10
N SER A 278 -3.56 -4.39 -5.21
CA SER A 278 -4.29 -5.61 -5.58
C SER A 278 -5.79 -5.34 -5.60
N VAL A 279 -6.48 -5.74 -6.66
CA VAL A 279 -7.94 -5.66 -6.79
C VAL A 279 -8.48 -7.07 -6.90
N ILE A 280 -8.94 -7.60 -5.77
CA ILE A 280 -9.40 -8.97 -5.60
C ILE A 280 -10.90 -9.02 -5.85
N VAL A 281 -11.32 -9.90 -6.73
CA VAL A 281 -12.72 -10.06 -7.12
C VAL A 281 -13.12 -11.49 -6.87
N THR A 282 -14.09 -11.69 -5.98
CA THR A 282 -14.72 -13.00 -5.75
C THR A 282 -16.02 -13.05 -6.53
N VAL A 283 -16.12 -13.98 -7.48
CA VAL A 283 -17.30 -14.19 -8.31
C VAL A 283 -18.07 -15.40 -7.79
N GLU A 284 -19.34 -15.19 -7.46
CA GLU A 284 -20.25 -16.25 -7.02
C GLU A 284 -20.53 -17.28 -8.12
N ALA A 285 -20.78 -18.53 -7.72
CA ALA A 285 -21.18 -19.58 -8.65
C ALA A 285 -22.60 -19.37 -9.22
N ALA A 286 -22.84 -19.80 -10.47
CA ALA A 286 -24.12 -19.68 -11.17
C ALA A 286 -25.28 -20.39 -10.46
N ALA A 287 -24.98 -21.48 -9.77
CA ALA A 287 -25.86 -22.12 -8.83
C ALA A 287 -25.02 -22.46 -7.60
N SER A 288 -25.42 -21.95 -6.43
CA SER A 288 -25.11 -22.68 -5.20
C SER A 288 -25.87 -23.99 -5.36
N SER A 289 -25.18 -25.03 -5.84
CA SER A 289 -25.62 -26.40 -5.64
C SER A 289 -25.62 -26.57 -4.13
N THR A 290 -26.72 -26.14 -3.52
CA THR A 290 -27.17 -26.67 -2.25
C THR A 290 -27.40 -28.13 -2.57
N SER A 291 -26.32 -28.91 -2.51
CA SER A 291 -26.37 -30.33 -2.32
C SER A 291 -27.14 -30.46 -1.03
N THR A 292 -28.46 -30.57 -1.16
CA THR A 292 -29.29 -31.19 -0.14
C THR A 292 -28.68 -32.57 -0.03
N ALA A 293 -27.66 -32.69 0.82
CA ALA A 293 -27.16 -33.97 1.24
C ALA A 293 -28.34 -34.57 1.98
N THR A 294 -29.16 -35.32 1.25
CA THR A 294 -30.10 -36.25 1.82
C THR A 294 -29.22 -37.19 2.63
N THR A 295 -29.03 -36.85 3.90
CA THR A 295 -28.50 -37.78 4.87
C THR A 295 -29.59 -38.82 5.01
N THR A 296 -29.51 -39.84 4.17
CA THR A 296 -30.26 -41.08 4.36
C THR A 296 -29.67 -41.69 5.63
N SER A 297 -30.17 -41.24 6.78
CA SER A 297 -29.92 -41.87 8.06
C SER A 297 -30.57 -43.24 7.98
N SER A 298 -29.79 -44.24 7.58
CA SER A 298 -30.05 -45.62 7.94
C SER A 298 -29.82 -45.72 9.45
N ALA A 299 -30.81 -45.26 10.21
CA ALA A 299 -30.97 -45.63 11.61
C ALA A 299 -31.23 -47.14 11.64
N GLN A 300 -30.17 -47.93 11.59
CA GLN A 300 -30.19 -49.24 12.23
C GLN A 300 -30.33 -48.97 13.72
N CYS A 301 -31.56 -49.19 14.17
CA CYS A 301 -31.98 -49.22 15.55
C CYS A 301 -31.06 -50.15 16.34
N ILE A 302 -30.13 -49.59 17.12
CA ILE A 302 -29.54 -50.29 18.26
C ILE A 302 -30.15 -49.64 19.50
N LEU A 303 -31.31 -50.17 19.88
CA LEU A 303 -31.83 -50.07 21.23
C LEU A 303 -30.89 -50.84 22.15
N THR A 304 -30.02 -50.14 22.87
CA THR A 304 -29.45 -50.66 24.12
C THR A 304 -29.94 -49.78 25.27
N THR A 305 -30.99 -50.31 25.88
CA THR A 305 -31.52 -49.98 27.19
C THR A 305 -30.50 -50.20 28.31
N SER A 306 -30.63 -49.39 29.37
CA SER A 306 -30.39 -49.68 30.81
C SER A 306 -29.07 -49.26 31.45
N GLY A 307 -29.21 -48.66 32.65
CA GLY A 307 -28.22 -48.71 33.75
C GLY A 307 -27.58 -47.36 34.05
N ALA A 308 -28.20 -46.48 34.85
CA ALA A 308 -28.08 -46.45 36.31
C ALA A 308 -26.66 -46.20 36.85
N MET A 309 -26.54 -45.08 37.59
CA MET A 309 -25.71 -44.85 38.80
C MET A 309 -24.17 -44.92 38.71
N ASN A 310 -23.52 -43.80 39.05
CA ASN A 310 -22.71 -43.62 40.28
C ASN A 310 -22.14 -42.18 40.28
N LEU A 311 -22.41 -41.31 41.28
CA LEU A 311 -21.90 -41.26 42.66
C LEU A 311 -20.36 -41.13 42.78
N PHE A 312 -19.93 -39.95 43.26
CA PHE A 312 -18.73 -39.57 44.03
C PHE A 312 -17.32 -39.90 43.52
N VAL A 313 -16.47 -38.86 43.46
CA VAL A 313 -15.19 -38.66 44.21
C VAL A 313 -14.88 -37.14 44.11
N ALA A 314 -15.16 -36.27 45.08
CA ALA A 314 -14.49 -36.02 46.37
C ALA A 314 -12.96 -35.77 46.31
N MET A 315 -12.55 -34.56 46.72
CA MET A 315 -11.26 -34.18 47.33
C MET A 315 -9.95 -34.45 46.56
N PHE A 316 -9.23 -33.37 46.25
CA PHE A 316 -7.88 -33.20 46.81
C PHE A 316 -7.60 -31.71 47.08
N LEU A 317 -7.15 -31.49 48.31
CA LEU A 317 -6.78 -30.27 49.01
C LEU A 317 -5.29 -29.94 48.75
N ILE A 318 -4.89 -28.69 49.10
CA ILE A 318 -3.56 -28.28 49.64
C ILE A 318 -2.42 -28.16 48.57
N VAL A 319 -1.48 -27.20 48.54
CA VAL A 319 -1.08 -25.99 49.31
C VAL A 319 0.07 -25.26 48.54
N ALA A 320 0.37 -24.02 48.96
CA ALA A 320 1.63 -23.26 48.83
C ALA A 320 1.88 -22.45 47.53
N ALA A 321 2.56 -21.30 47.55
CA ALA A 321 2.96 -20.32 48.57
C ALA A 321 3.67 -19.16 47.81
N SER A 322 3.55 -17.93 48.31
CA SER A 322 4.58 -16.86 48.32
C SER A 322 5.53 -16.66 47.13
N ASN A 323 5.37 -15.56 46.37
CA ASN A 323 6.13 -14.31 46.52
C ASN A 323 5.57 -13.22 45.60
#